data_AF-A0A3N5M6R0-F1
#
_entry.id   AF-A0A3N5M6R0-F1
#
_cell.length_a   1.000
_cell.length_b   1.000
_cell.length_c   1.000
_cell.angle_alpha   90.00
_cell.angle_beta   90.00
_cell.angle_gamma   90.00
#
_symmetry.space_group_name_H-M   'P 1'
#
loop_
_entity.id
_entity.type
_entity.pdbx_description
1 polymer ?
#
loop_
_entity_poly.entity_id
_entity_poly.type
_entity_poly.pdbx_seq_one_letter_code
_entity_poly.pdbx_strand_id
1 'polypeptide(L)'
;MQEKSAKTKNVHNFRFLRTMQISESHCGPAVIQMLLANLGIEVTQEAVAEAGGAAELIELNGMRVDQLALAVKELAPEAQFWYKDHAKLDELVALLNVHHYPVGVEWQGLFEDEDDEDEEEDDDEEDEEDDDDENVLEDSETEDEDYGHYSVVSHVDEENKQLIIVDPYKDYVSQDRIFSFDQ
;
A
#
# COMPACT_ATOMS: atom_id res chain seq x y z
N MET A 1 29.61 -32.71 -19.52
CA MET A 1 29.04 -31.55 -18.80
C MET A 1 27.60 -31.45 -19.26
N GLN A 2 26.63 -31.76 -18.38
CA GLN A 2 25.21 -31.60 -18.70
C GLN A 2 24.83 -30.15 -18.41
N GLU A 3 24.40 -29.41 -19.43
CA GLU A 3 23.72 -28.13 -19.26
C GLU A 3 22.47 -28.36 -18.42
N LYS A 4 22.45 -27.80 -17.21
CA LYS A 4 21.22 -27.66 -16.44
C LYS A 4 20.37 -26.64 -17.18
N SER A 5 19.45 -27.12 -18.01
CA SER A 5 18.35 -26.31 -18.53
C SER A 5 17.64 -25.69 -17.33
N ALA A 6 17.79 -24.38 -17.17
CA ALA A 6 17.04 -23.60 -16.19
C ALA A 6 15.56 -23.81 -16.51
N LYS A 7 14.85 -24.54 -15.64
CA LYS A 7 13.40 -24.60 -15.70
C LYS A 7 12.92 -23.17 -15.50
N THR A 8 12.43 -22.55 -16.56
CA THR A 8 11.66 -21.31 -16.48
C THR A 8 10.54 -21.58 -15.48
N LYS A 9 10.66 -21.04 -14.26
CA LYS A 9 9.56 -21.09 -13.30
C LYS A 9 8.40 -20.37 -13.97
N ASN A 10 7.22 -21.00 -14.06
CA ASN A 10 6.03 -20.32 -14.52
C ASN A 10 5.73 -19.21 -13.50
N VAL A 11 6.06 -17.99 -13.88
CA VAL A 11 5.76 -16.80 -13.10
C VAL A 11 4.31 -16.44 -13.36
N HIS A 12 3.48 -16.52 -12.33
CA HIS A 12 2.11 -16.02 -12.40
C HIS A 12 2.13 -14.53 -12.10
N ASN A 13 1.60 -13.73 -13.02
CA ASN A 13 1.52 -12.29 -12.87
C ASN A 13 0.04 -11.89 -12.83
N PHE A 14 -0.38 -11.31 -11.70
CA PHE A 14 -1.73 -10.78 -11.55
C PHE A 14 -1.84 -9.43 -12.25
N ARG A 15 -2.84 -9.31 -13.12
CA ARG A 15 -3.19 -8.01 -13.74
C ARG A 15 -4.38 -7.43 -12.99
N PHE A 16 -4.09 -6.60 -12.00
CA PHE A 16 -5.12 -5.89 -11.25
C PHE A 16 -5.69 -4.72 -12.05
N LEU A 17 -6.99 -4.47 -11.86
CA LEU A 17 -7.60 -3.20 -12.23
C LEU A 17 -7.13 -2.13 -11.24
N ARG A 18 -6.08 -1.39 -11.61
CA ARG A 18 -5.50 -0.33 -10.78
C ARG A 18 -6.57 0.69 -10.41
N THR A 19 -6.72 0.93 -9.11
CA THR A 19 -7.73 1.83 -8.54
C THR A 19 -7.02 2.80 -7.60
N MET A 20 -7.18 4.09 -7.85
CA MET A 20 -6.65 5.15 -6.98
C MET A 20 -7.51 5.25 -5.71
N GLN A 21 -6.91 5.37 -4.54
CA GLN A 21 -7.66 5.69 -3.31
C GLN A 21 -8.35 7.06 -3.44
N ILE A 22 -9.58 7.17 -2.92
CA ILE A 22 -10.36 8.41 -3.02
C ILE A 22 -9.96 9.48 -1.98
N SER A 23 -9.35 9.05 -0.87
CA SER A 23 -8.71 9.93 0.12
C SER A 23 -7.53 9.21 0.78
N GLU A 24 -6.75 9.92 1.58
CA GLU A 24 -5.58 9.39 2.32
C GLU A 24 -5.94 8.18 3.20
N SER A 25 -7.19 8.11 3.68
CA SER A 25 -7.65 7.04 4.56
C SER A 25 -8.32 5.85 3.84
N HIS A 26 -8.35 5.86 2.49
CA HIS A 26 -9.06 4.86 1.68
C HIS A 26 -8.17 3.80 1.01
N CYS A 27 -6.90 3.67 1.43
CA CYS A 27 -6.00 2.64 0.90
C CYS A 27 -6.54 1.21 1.10
N GLY A 28 -7.09 0.90 2.28
CA GLY A 28 -7.75 -0.39 2.58
C GLY A 28 -8.93 -0.70 1.64
N PRO A 29 -9.96 0.18 1.55
CA PRO A 29 -11.02 0.05 0.56
C PRO A 29 -10.55 -0.15 -0.88
N ALA A 30 -9.55 0.63 -1.32
CA ALA A 30 -9.01 0.53 -2.67
C ALA A 30 -8.37 -0.85 -2.91
N VAL A 31 -7.62 -1.39 -1.94
CA VAL A 31 -7.07 -2.75 -2.00
C VAL A 31 -8.16 -3.79 -2.13
N ILE A 32 -9.23 -3.73 -1.32
CA ILE A 32 -10.35 -4.68 -1.43
C ILE A 32 -11.03 -4.59 -2.79
N GLN A 33 -11.25 -3.39 -3.31
CA GLN A 33 -11.80 -3.19 -4.65
C GLN A 33 -10.92 -3.86 -5.72
N MET A 34 -9.60 -3.69 -5.67
CA MET A 34 -8.68 -4.33 -6.62
C MET A 34 -8.69 -5.86 -6.50
N LEU A 35 -8.69 -6.39 -5.28
CA LEU A 35 -8.68 -7.84 -5.02
C LEU A 35 -9.99 -8.50 -5.49
N LEU A 36 -11.14 -7.89 -5.19
CA LEU A 36 -12.45 -8.40 -5.60
C LEU A 36 -12.67 -8.28 -7.11
N ALA A 37 -12.18 -7.21 -7.75
CA ALA A 37 -12.22 -7.08 -9.20
C ALA A 37 -11.46 -8.21 -9.91
N ASN A 38 -10.36 -8.71 -9.32
CA ASN A 38 -9.63 -9.87 -9.84
C ASN A 38 -10.42 -11.20 -9.73
N LEU A 39 -11.46 -11.24 -8.90
CA LEU A 39 -12.43 -12.34 -8.83
C LEU A 39 -13.67 -12.11 -9.72
N GLY A 40 -13.72 -10.99 -10.44
CA GLY A 40 -14.88 -10.59 -11.25
C GLY A 40 -16.02 -9.96 -10.44
N ILE A 41 -15.74 -9.50 -9.22
CA ILE A 41 -16.70 -8.87 -8.32
C ILE A 41 -16.41 -7.36 -8.30
N GLU A 42 -17.35 -6.56 -8.78
CA GLU A 42 -17.22 -5.10 -8.81
C GLU A 42 -17.82 -4.47 -7.55
N VAL A 43 -17.02 -3.68 -6.84
CA VAL A 43 -17.41 -2.88 -5.67
C VAL A 43 -16.79 -1.48 -5.76
N THR A 44 -17.31 -0.52 -4.98
CA THR A 44 -16.68 0.80 -4.81
C THR A 44 -16.02 0.92 -3.45
N GLN A 45 -15.10 1.87 -3.28
CA GLN A 45 -14.42 2.11 -2.01
C GLN A 45 -15.38 2.51 -0.90
N GLU A 46 -16.38 3.33 -1.23
CA GLU A 46 -17.43 3.76 -0.30
C GLU A 46 -18.27 2.57 0.15
N ALA A 47 -18.62 1.65 -0.76
CA ALA A 47 -19.35 0.44 -0.42
C ALA A 47 -18.54 -0.47 0.52
N VAL A 48 -17.22 -0.56 0.32
CA VAL A 48 -16.32 -1.29 1.22
C VAL A 48 -16.27 -0.61 2.60
N ALA A 49 -16.14 0.71 2.65
CA ALA A 49 -16.12 1.47 3.91
C ALA A 49 -17.45 1.36 4.67
N GLU A 50 -18.59 1.39 3.97
CA GLU A 50 -19.93 1.23 4.54
C GLU A 50 -20.11 -0.19 5.11
N ALA A 51 -19.84 -1.23 4.30
CA ALA A 51 -19.97 -2.63 4.71
C ALA A 51 -19.01 -3.01 5.86
N GLY A 52 -17.85 -2.36 5.93
CA GLY A 52 -16.91 -2.52 7.05
C GLY A 52 -17.28 -1.72 8.31
N GLY A 53 -18.34 -0.91 8.26
CA GLY A 53 -18.77 -0.05 9.38
C GLY A 53 -17.78 1.07 9.69
N ALA A 54 -17.05 1.56 8.68
CA ALA A 54 -16.04 2.61 8.81
C ALA A 54 -16.45 3.95 8.17
N ALA A 55 -17.53 4.00 7.38
CA ALA A 55 -17.89 5.17 6.57
C ALA A 55 -17.88 6.53 7.31
N GLU A 56 -18.34 6.58 8.57
CA GLU A 56 -18.39 7.83 9.35
C GLU A 56 -17.03 8.24 9.98
N LEU A 57 -16.11 7.29 10.13
CA LEU A 57 -14.85 7.47 10.88
C LEU A 57 -13.61 7.22 10.03
N ILE A 58 -13.77 6.94 8.74
CA ILE A 58 -12.69 6.53 7.85
C ILE A 58 -11.65 7.63 7.69
N GLU A 59 -12.06 8.89 7.52
CA GLU A 59 -11.12 10.02 7.39
C GLU A 59 -10.24 10.23 8.63
N LEU A 60 -10.64 9.70 9.79
CA LEU A 60 -9.87 9.81 11.03
C LEU A 60 -8.97 8.59 11.29
N ASN A 61 -9.41 7.38 10.90
CA ASN A 61 -8.78 6.14 11.36
C ASN A 61 -8.43 5.15 10.23
N GLY A 62 -8.78 5.47 8.99
CA GLY A 62 -8.79 4.50 7.90
C GLY A 62 -9.70 3.30 8.18
N MET A 63 -9.29 2.14 7.70
CA MET A 63 -9.95 0.87 7.97
C MET A 63 -8.97 -0.15 8.55
N ARG A 64 -9.39 -0.79 9.64
CA ARG A 64 -8.67 -1.94 10.20
C ARG A 64 -8.98 -3.21 9.43
N VAL A 65 -8.08 -4.20 9.54
CA VAL A 65 -8.23 -5.50 8.87
C VAL A 65 -9.51 -6.27 9.24
N ASP A 66 -10.02 -6.14 10.47
CA ASP A 66 -11.28 -6.77 10.89
C ASP A 66 -12.49 -6.15 10.16
N GLN A 67 -12.44 -4.84 9.90
CA GLN A 67 -13.45 -4.12 9.13
C GLN A 67 -13.38 -4.48 7.64
N LEU A 68 -12.17 -4.63 7.08
CA LEU A 68 -11.99 -5.13 5.70
C LEU A 68 -12.55 -6.55 5.54
N ALA A 69 -12.29 -7.43 6.52
CA ALA A 69 -12.83 -8.79 6.52
C ALA A 69 -14.36 -8.80 6.60
N LEU A 70 -14.95 -7.90 7.40
CA LEU A 70 -16.41 -7.73 7.48
C LEU A 70 -16.98 -7.27 6.13
N ALA A 71 -16.36 -6.28 5.50
CA ALA A 71 -16.79 -5.77 4.20
C ALA A 71 -16.77 -6.87 3.12
N VAL A 72 -15.71 -7.68 3.06
CA VAL A 72 -15.63 -8.82 2.11
C VAL A 72 -16.72 -9.85 2.38
N LYS A 73 -16.98 -10.19 3.65
CA LYS A 73 -18.04 -11.15 4.01
C LYS A 73 -19.42 -10.66 3.57
N GLU A 74 -19.68 -9.36 3.63
CA GLU A 74 -20.96 -8.77 3.25
C GLU A 74 -21.11 -8.60 1.73
N LEU A 75 -20.08 -8.07 1.06
CA LEU A 75 -20.13 -7.72 -0.36
C LEU A 75 -19.82 -8.90 -1.29
N ALA A 76 -19.06 -9.88 -0.82
CA ALA A 76 -18.60 -11.03 -1.60
C ALA A 76 -18.66 -12.33 -0.76
N PRO A 77 -19.86 -12.80 -0.37
CA PRO A 77 -20.01 -13.98 0.49
C PRO A 77 -19.49 -15.30 -0.11
N GLU A 78 -19.25 -15.34 -1.42
CA GLU A 78 -18.58 -16.43 -2.13
C GLU A 78 -17.05 -16.41 -2.00
N ALA A 79 -16.48 -15.27 -1.59
CA ALA A 79 -15.05 -15.12 -1.35
C ALA A 79 -14.71 -15.43 0.11
N GLN A 80 -13.45 -15.78 0.34
CA GLN A 80 -12.92 -15.99 1.68
C GLN A 80 -11.78 -15.02 1.94
N PHE A 81 -11.91 -14.23 3.01
CA PHE A 81 -10.83 -13.35 3.47
C PHE A 81 -9.91 -14.10 4.44
N TRP A 82 -8.61 -14.09 4.16
CA TRP A 82 -7.59 -14.62 5.04
C TRP A 82 -6.69 -13.48 5.52
N TYR A 83 -6.34 -13.51 6.79
CA TYR A 83 -5.40 -12.58 7.40
C TYR A 83 -4.33 -13.35 8.15
N LYS A 84 -3.11 -12.82 8.09
CA LYS A 84 -1.99 -13.29 8.86
C LYS A 84 -1.14 -12.09 9.29
N ASP A 85 -0.87 -11.98 10.59
CA ASP A 85 0.09 -11.05 11.14
C ASP A 85 1.53 -11.55 10.90
N HIS A 86 2.47 -10.61 10.76
CA HIS A 86 3.90 -10.91 10.63
C HIS A 86 4.22 -11.97 9.55
N ALA A 87 3.54 -11.86 8.40
CA ALA A 87 3.78 -12.72 7.25
C ALA A 87 5.23 -12.58 6.77
N LYS A 88 5.82 -13.70 6.33
CA LYS A 88 7.19 -13.74 5.82
C LYS A 88 7.20 -13.70 4.28
N LEU A 89 8.32 -13.27 3.71
CA LEU A 89 8.49 -13.20 2.26
C LEU A 89 8.30 -14.56 1.57
N ASP A 90 8.77 -15.66 2.17
CA ASP A 90 8.59 -17.02 1.62
C ASP A 90 7.12 -17.43 1.53
N GLU A 91 6.29 -16.92 2.43
CA GLU A 91 4.83 -17.13 2.41
C GLU A 91 4.15 -16.33 1.32
N LEU A 92 4.56 -15.08 1.09
CA LEU A 92 4.10 -14.28 -0.05
C LEU A 92 4.46 -14.96 -1.38
N VAL A 93 5.70 -15.46 -1.50
CA VAL A 93 6.15 -16.24 -2.66
C VAL A 93 5.27 -17.47 -2.86
N ALA A 94 4.97 -18.23 -1.79
CA ALA A 94 4.11 -19.41 -1.90
C ALA A 94 2.68 -19.05 -2.35
N LEU A 95 2.07 -18.00 -1.77
CA LEU A 95 0.71 -17.59 -2.12
C LEU A 95 0.61 -17.14 -3.59
N LEU A 96 1.55 -16.34 -4.07
CA LEU A 96 1.50 -15.76 -5.41
C LEU A 96 1.98 -16.76 -6.49
N ASN A 97 3.16 -17.37 -6.29
CA ASN A 97 3.81 -18.16 -7.33
C ASN A 97 3.39 -19.64 -7.34
N VAL A 98 2.94 -20.19 -6.19
CA VAL A 98 2.53 -21.60 -6.09
C VAL A 98 1.02 -21.74 -6.06
N HIS A 99 0.34 -20.94 -5.25
CA HIS A 99 -1.11 -21.07 -5.04
C HIS A 99 -1.95 -20.15 -5.92
N HIS A 100 -1.33 -19.14 -6.54
CA HIS A 100 -2.02 -18.16 -7.37
C HIS A 100 -3.19 -17.50 -6.63
N TYR A 101 -2.95 -17.08 -5.39
CA TYR A 101 -3.85 -16.22 -4.64
C TYR A 101 -3.36 -14.77 -4.63
N PRO A 102 -4.22 -13.79 -4.95
CA PRO A 102 -3.86 -12.38 -4.86
C PRO A 102 -3.71 -11.98 -3.38
N VAL A 103 -2.75 -11.10 -3.07
CA VAL A 103 -2.41 -10.75 -1.69
C VAL A 103 -2.40 -9.23 -1.52
N GLY A 104 -3.18 -8.74 -0.56
CA GLY A 104 -3.00 -7.39 0.00
C GLY A 104 -1.99 -7.42 1.14
N VAL A 105 -1.22 -6.35 1.29
CA VAL A 105 -0.26 -6.16 2.37
C VAL A 105 -0.55 -4.85 3.09
N GLU A 106 -0.43 -4.88 4.41
CA GLU A 106 -0.37 -3.71 5.28
C GLU A 106 1.10 -3.53 5.68
N TRP A 107 1.61 -2.31 5.59
CA TRP A 107 2.99 -1.98 5.91
C TRP A 107 3.08 -0.57 6.50
N GLN A 108 4.11 -0.28 7.29
CA GLN A 108 4.32 1.04 7.91
C GLN A 108 5.52 1.74 7.30
N GLY A 109 5.44 3.07 7.23
CA GLY A 109 6.47 3.98 6.72
C GLY A 109 6.10 4.59 5.36
N LEU A 110 6.56 5.82 5.12
CA LEU A 110 6.75 6.34 3.77
C LEU A 110 8.19 6.01 3.38
N PHE A 111 8.39 5.29 2.27
CA PHE A 111 9.72 5.22 1.67
C PHE A 111 9.93 6.53 0.93
N GLU A 112 10.21 7.59 1.68
CA GLU A 112 10.84 8.75 1.10
C GLU A 112 12.20 8.26 0.61
N ASP A 113 12.46 8.44 -0.68
CA ASP A 113 13.82 8.29 -1.18
C ASP A 113 14.63 9.34 -0.41
N GLU A 114 15.68 8.93 0.30
CA GLU A 114 16.57 9.78 1.15
C GLU A 114 17.22 10.98 0.41
N ASP A 115 16.77 11.30 -0.81
CA ASP A 115 17.30 12.33 -1.70
C ASP A 115 16.54 13.68 -1.59
N ASP A 116 15.46 13.79 -0.81
CA ASP A 116 14.73 15.06 -0.55
C ASP A 116 15.20 15.79 0.74
N GLU A 117 16.41 15.51 1.23
CA GLU A 117 17.00 16.12 2.45
C GLU A 117 17.88 17.37 2.20
N ASP A 118 17.85 17.99 1.02
CA ASP A 118 18.73 19.15 0.73
C ASP A 118 17.96 20.29 0.04
N GLU A 119 17.25 21.14 0.79
CA GLU A 119 16.99 22.55 0.41
C GLU A 119 16.41 23.36 1.59
N GLU A 120 16.98 23.26 2.80
CA GLU A 120 16.88 24.39 3.74
C GLU A 120 17.83 25.49 3.25
N GLU A 121 17.28 26.43 2.50
CA GLU A 121 17.92 27.70 2.18
C GLU A 121 18.21 28.41 3.52
N ASP A 122 19.47 28.40 3.95
CA ASP A 122 20.04 29.34 4.92
C ASP A 122 19.82 30.77 4.37
N ASP A 123 18.65 31.35 4.64
CA ASP A 123 18.33 32.74 4.34
C ASP A 123 19.12 33.61 5.33
N ASP A 124 20.21 34.18 4.83
CA ASP A 124 21.02 35.22 5.46
C ASP A 124 20.15 36.46 5.80
N GLU A 125 19.53 36.50 6.99
CA GLU A 125 18.98 37.73 7.56
C GLU A 125 19.67 38.08 8.90
N GLU A 126 20.74 38.88 8.83
CA GLU A 126 21.15 39.72 9.95
C GLU A 126 20.75 41.18 9.70
N ASP A 127 19.87 41.63 10.60
CA ASP A 127 19.70 42.99 11.12
C ASP A 127 18.96 44.05 10.27
N GLU A 128 17.63 44.09 10.43
CA GLU A 128 16.95 45.34 10.81
C GLU A 128 15.88 45.08 11.90
N GLU A 129 16.16 45.59 13.11
CA GLU A 129 15.25 45.63 14.26
C GLU A 129 13.98 46.42 13.90
N ASP A 130 12.79 45.80 13.98
CA ASP A 130 11.55 46.53 14.27
C ASP A 130 10.47 45.60 14.87
N ASP A 131 9.80 46.17 15.87
CA ASP A 131 8.89 45.58 16.84
C ASP A 131 7.60 44.93 16.26
N ASP A 132 7.10 43.97 17.05
CA ASP A 132 5.70 43.55 17.21
C ASP A 132 5.03 42.62 16.16
N ASP A 133 4.70 41.42 16.66
CA ASP A 133 3.46 40.69 16.36
C ASP A 133 3.37 39.95 15.02
N GLU A 134 3.87 38.70 14.98
CA GLU A 134 3.03 37.57 14.55
C GLU A 134 3.67 36.24 14.95
N ASN A 135 2.83 35.41 15.56
CA ASN A 135 3.14 34.08 16.04
C ASN A 135 3.37 33.18 14.81
N VAL A 136 4.61 33.11 14.31
CA VAL A 136 5.02 32.14 13.29
C VAL A 136 4.91 30.77 13.94
N LEU A 137 3.78 30.11 13.68
CA LEU A 137 3.62 28.69 13.87
C LEU A 137 4.52 28.04 12.82
N GLU A 138 5.77 27.84 13.21
CA GLU A 138 6.68 26.88 12.62
C GLU A 138 5.97 25.53 12.74
N ASP A 139 5.25 25.14 11.68
CA ASP A 139 4.71 23.80 11.49
C ASP A 139 5.92 22.87 11.36
N SER A 140 6.53 22.53 12.49
CA SER A 140 7.38 21.36 12.59
C SER A 140 6.44 20.15 12.49
N GLU A 141 6.03 19.80 11.26
CA GLU A 141 5.33 18.55 10.91
C GLU A 141 6.28 17.37 11.14
N THR A 142 6.64 17.14 12.40
CA THR A 142 7.41 15.97 12.86
C THR A 142 6.54 15.08 13.74
N GLU A 143 5.26 14.95 13.38
CA GLU A 143 4.31 14.10 14.09
C GLU A 143 3.71 13.04 13.14
N ASP A 144 4.19 11.81 13.35
CA ASP A 144 3.59 10.51 13.01
C ASP A 144 3.91 9.87 11.63
N GLU A 145 5.19 9.58 11.35
CA GLU A 145 5.66 8.71 10.24
C GLU A 145 5.20 7.23 10.32
N ASP A 146 4.43 6.85 11.35
CA ASP A 146 4.02 5.46 11.63
C ASP A 146 2.64 5.08 11.05
N TYR A 147 2.05 5.89 10.15
CA TYR A 147 0.77 5.52 9.53
C TYR A 147 0.92 4.26 8.65
N GLY A 148 0.07 3.27 8.91
CA GLY A 148 0.00 2.04 8.12
C GLY A 148 -0.68 2.27 6.77
N HIS A 149 -0.16 1.64 5.72
CA HIS A 149 -0.68 1.72 4.35
C HIS A 149 -1.00 0.34 3.79
N TYR A 150 -2.08 0.26 3.02
CA TYR A 150 -2.49 -0.97 2.34
C TYR A 150 -2.13 -0.90 0.86
N SER A 151 -1.51 -1.97 0.35
CA SER A 151 -1.23 -2.14 -1.08
C SER A 151 -1.45 -3.58 -1.54
N VAL A 152 -1.34 -3.84 -2.84
CA VAL A 152 -1.46 -5.20 -3.41
C VAL A 152 -0.11 -5.68 -3.93
N VAL A 153 0.32 -6.87 -3.55
CA VAL A 153 1.50 -7.51 -4.15
C VAL A 153 1.08 -8.19 -5.45
N SER A 154 1.56 -7.71 -6.59
CA SER A 154 1.25 -8.30 -7.90
C SER A 154 2.20 -9.42 -8.28
N HIS A 155 3.46 -9.30 -7.87
CA HIS A 155 4.50 -10.26 -8.21
C HIS A 155 5.67 -10.26 -7.22
N VAL A 156 6.31 -11.42 -7.07
CA VAL A 156 7.63 -11.56 -6.41
C VAL A 156 8.59 -12.21 -7.40
N ASP A 157 9.57 -11.41 -7.85
CA ASP A 157 10.65 -11.84 -8.72
C ASP A 157 11.81 -12.37 -7.87
N GLU A 158 11.87 -13.69 -7.71
CA GLU A 158 12.94 -14.35 -6.95
C GLU A 158 14.31 -14.28 -7.65
N GLU A 159 14.36 -14.05 -8.97
CA GLU A 159 15.61 -13.99 -9.73
C GLU A 159 16.31 -12.64 -9.53
N ASN A 160 15.53 -11.56 -9.67
CA ASN A 160 16.03 -10.19 -9.46
C ASN A 160 15.90 -9.73 -8.01
N LYS A 161 15.31 -10.55 -7.14
CA LYS A 161 15.00 -10.26 -5.73
C LYS A 161 14.14 -9.00 -5.57
N GLN A 162 13.05 -8.93 -6.32
CA GLN A 162 12.15 -7.78 -6.34
C GLN A 162 10.73 -8.15 -5.91
N LEU A 163 10.16 -7.34 -5.03
CA LEU A 163 8.75 -7.34 -4.66
C LEU A 163 8.06 -6.22 -5.44
N ILE A 164 7.05 -6.56 -6.23
CA ILE A 164 6.35 -5.63 -7.11
C ILE A 164 4.96 -5.40 -6.54
N ILE A 165 4.66 -4.13 -6.26
CA ILE A 165 3.47 -3.69 -5.56
C ILE A 165 2.64 -2.77 -6.46
N VAL A 166 1.34 -3.02 -6.48
CA VAL A 166 0.32 -2.11 -7.02
C VAL A 166 -0.23 -1.31 -5.85
N ASP A 167 0.10 -0.03 -5.84
CA ASP A 167 -0.21 0.88 -4.75
C ASP A 167 -1.37 1.81 -5.16
N PRO A 168 -2.45 1.92 -4.35
CA PRO A 168 -3.57 2.80 -4.67
C PRO A 168 -3.25 4.29 -4.50
N TYR A 169 -2.09 4.66 -3.94
CA TYR A 169 -1.71 6.04 -3.72
C TYR A 169 -1.56 6.81 -5.04
N LYS A 170 -1.93 8.10 -5.03
CA LYS A 170 -2.07 8.94 -6.23
C LYS A 170 -0.82 8.97 -7.13
N ASP A 171 0.36 8.96 -6.52
CA ASP A 171 1.64 9.03 -7.23
C ASP A 171 2.08 7.68 -7.81
N TYR A 172 1.49 6.59 -7.34
CA TYR A 172 1.85 5.23 -7.74
C TYR A 172 0.73 4.48 -8.48
N VAL A 173 -0.49 5.01 -8.57
CA VAL A 173 -1.62 4.30 -9.21
C VAL A 173 -1.33 3.90 -10.66
N SER A 174 -0.50 4.67 -11.36
CA SER A 174 -0.15 4.43 -12.77
C SER A 174 1.11 3.57 -12.98
N GLN A 175 1.85 3.23 -11.92
CA GLN A 175 3.13 2.52 -11.99
C GLN A 175 3.29 1.45 -10.90
N ASP A 176 4.18 0.49 -11.08
CA ASP A 176 4.49 -0.48 -10.02
C ASP A 176 5.51 0.15 -9.06
N ARG A 177 5.36 -0.11 -7.75
CA ARG A 177 6.43 0.09 -6.79
C ARG A 177 7.29 -1.17 -6.74
N ILE A 178 8.60 -1.00 -6.78
CA ILE A 178 9.55 -2.11 -6.85
C ILE A 178 10.49 -2.01 -5.66
N PHE A 179 10.41 -3.01 -4.77
CA PHE A 179 11.27 -3.11 -3.60
C PHE A 179 12.28 -4.23 -3.80
N SER A 180 13.56 -3.91 -3.62
CA SER A 180 14.60 -4.93 -3.57
C SER A 180 14.65 -5.57 -2.19
N PHE A 181 14.91 -6.87 -2.11
CA PHE A 181 15.09 -7.55 -0.84
C PHE A 181 16.37 -8.40 -0.84
N ASP A 182 16.95 -8.58 0.35
CA ASP A 182 18.06 -9.50 0.56
C ASP A 182 17.62 -10.72 1.39
N GLN A 183 18.34 -11.83 1.20
CA GLN A 183 18.15 -13.08 1.94
C GLN A 183 19.24 -13.26 2.99
#